data_AF-A0AAV4P318-F1
#
_entry.id   AF-A0AAV4P318-F1
#
_cell.length_a   1.000
_cell.length_b   1.000
_cell.length_c   1.000
_cell.angle_alpha   90.00
_cell.angle_beta   90.00
_cell.angle_gamma   90.00
#
_symmetry.space_group_name_H-M   'P 1'
#
loop_
_entity.id
_entity.type
_entity.pdbx_description
1 polymer ?
#
loop_
_entity_poly.entity_id
_entity_poly.type
_entity_poly.pdbx_seq_one_letter_code
_entity_poly.pdbx_strand_id
1 'polypeptide(L)'
;MIYGSAAKTTLEKLNNVHHQGLRLSSGAFCTSPVHSLYVITHEPSLQTRRGRLSLKYYFKIKSHHSHPIYILMSLIPILKLFIKNRPSCVPSFGLRMQILLDFNNLVNQEILPLEREQPPLYNDKIKVIDDLDRFPRPTTLPTTYMQLFYAHRQAFSYFKEIYTYGSKFNNHVASAVVFENAAEAIRQLLYCKSNNVLPSCPKHPVLQARVATAIPICTSKETK
;
A
#
# COMPACT_ATOMS: atom_id res chain seq x y z
N MET A 1 -13.15 6.20 2.14
CA MET A 1 -13.46 6.49 3.57
C MET A 1 -13.16 7.97 3.83
N ILE A 2 -14.08 8.71 4.45
CA ILE A 2 -13.93 10.15 4.72
C ILE A 2 -13.64 10.38 6.20
N TYR A 3 -12.51 11.01 6.52
CA TYR A 3 -12.11 11.25 7.91
C TYR A 3 -12.92 12.39 8.54
N GLY A 4 -13.22 12.26 9.84
CA GLY A 4 -13.87 13.32 10.63
C GLY A 4 -15.33 13.62 10.29
N SER A 5 -16.05 12.72 9.60
CA SER A 5 -17.48 12.89 9.27
C SER A 5 -18.45 12.55 10.39
N ALA A 6 -17.97 12.04 11.53
CA ALA A 6 -18.79 11.76 12.70
C ALA A 6 -19.08 13.05 13.50
N ALA A 7 -20.15 13.02 14.31
CA ALA A 7 -20.47 14.11 15.23
C ALA A 7 -19.32 14.39 16.22
N LYS A 8 -19.21 15.66 16.66
CA LYS A 8 -18.15 16.11 17.57
C LYS A 8 -18.07 15.27 18.86
N THR A 9 -19.22 14.98 19.46
CA THR A 9 -19.36 14.13 20.65
C THR A 9 -18.78 12.72 20.48
N THR A 10 -18.95 12.11 19.30
CA THR A 10 -18.35 10.81 18.97
C THR A 10 -16.83 10.92 18.79
N LEU A 11 -16.35 12.01 18.17
CA LEU A 11 -14.92 12.26 18.01
C LEU A 11 -14.20 12.58 19.33
N GLU A 12 -14.91 13.18 20.30
CA GLU A 12 -14.41 13.46 21.65
C GLU A 12 -14.21 12.18 22.47
N LYS A 13 -15.12 11.20 22.38
CA LYS A 13 -14.93 9.87 23.00
C LYS A 13 -13.64 9.18 22.54
N LEU A 14 -13.31 9.29 21.25
CA LEU A 14 -12.04 8.79 20.69
C LEU A 14 -10.81 9.53 21.22
N ASN A 15 -10.92 10.82 21.54
CA ASN A 15 -9.81 11.58 22.13
C ASN A 15 -9.48 11.05 23.54
N ASN A 16 -10.49 10.76 24.38
CA ASN A 16 -10.28 10.22 25.72
C ASN A 16 -9.50 8.90 25.69
N VAL A 17 -9.91 7.95 24.83
CA VAL A 17 -9.22 6.66 24.65
C VAL A 17 -7.77 6.86 24.17
N HIS A 18 -7.55 7.78 23.24
CA HIS A 18 -6.21 8.10 22.75
C HIS A 18 -5.32 8.71 23.85
N HIS A 19 -5.82 9.68 24.63
CA HIS A 19 -5.06 10.28 25.73
C HIS A 19 -4.74 9.27 26.83
N GLN A 20 -5.68 8.37 27.17
CA GLN A 20 -5.43 7.27 28.10
C GLN A 20 -4.36 6.32 27.57
N GLY A 21 -4.41 5.96 26.29
CA GLY A 21 -3.38 5.14 25.62
C GLY A 21 -1.99 5.80 25.64
N LEU A 22 -1.89 7.10 25.38
CA LEU A 22 -0.62 7.84 25.47
C LEU A 22 -0.05 7.83 26.90
N ARG A 23 -0.88 7.96 27.93
CA ARG A 23 -0.43 7.87 29.34
C ARG A 23 0.09 6.47 29.67
N LEU A 24 -0.67 5.43 29.33
CA LEU A 24 -0.31 4.04 29.60
C LEU A 24 0.98 3.62 28.88
N SER A 25 1.19 4.08 27.64
CA SER A 25 2.40 3.78 26.85
C SER A 25 3.64 4.59 27.26
N SER A 26 3.47 5.77 27.86
CA SER A 26 4.59 6.63 28.31
C SER A 26 4.88 6.52 29.80
N GLY A 27 4.03 5.86 30.60
CA GLY A 27 4.11 5.86 32.05
C GLY A 27 3.76 7.22 32.70
N ALA A 28 3.25 8.18 31.94
CA ALA A 28 2.90 9.50 32.45
C ALA A 28 1.69 9.45 33.40
N PHE A 29 1.72 10.28 34.46
CA PHE A 29 0.64 10.38 35.44
C PHE A 29 -0.74 10.61 34.79
N CYS A 30 -1.80 10.12 35.44
CA CYS A 30 -3.19 10.34 35.03
C CYS A 30 -3.55 11.84 34.88
N THR A 31 -2.85 12.71 35.62
CA THR A 31 -3.04 14.16 35.66
C THR A 31 -2.14 14.97 34.71
N SER A 32 -1.14 14.36 34.06
CA SER A 32 -0.21 15.11 33.18
C SER A 32 -0.95 15.88 32.07
N PRO A 33 -0.55 17.11 31.70
CA PRO A 33 -1.21 17.85 30.63
C PRO A 33 -1.14 17.14 29.27
N VAL A 34 -2.23 17.19 28.51
CA VAL A 34 -2.34 16.51 27.20
C VAL A 34 -1.30 17.02 26.20
N HIS A 35 -0.98 18.32 26.21
CA HIS A 35 0.06 18.89 25.35
C HIS A 35 1.45 18.32 25.67
N SER A 36 1.77 18.10 26.94
CA SER A 36 3.02 17.45 27.36
C SER A 36 3.09 16.00 26.88
N LEU A 37 1.97 15.26 26.88
CA LEU A 37 1.93 13.90 26.33
C LEU A 37 2.30 13.85 24.85
N TYR A 38 1.74 14.75 24.03
CA TYR A 38 2.04 14.81 22.59
C TYR A 38 3.53 15.08 22.32
N VAL A 39 4.17 15.92 23.14
CA VAL A 39 5.61 16.21 23.04
C VAL A 39 6.44 15.00 23.43
N ILE A 40 6.15 14.37 24.57
CA ILE A 40 6.91 13.22 25.10
C ILE A 40 6.78 11.97 24.20
N THR A 41 5.58 11.72 23.65
CA THR A 41 5.31 10.54 22.81
C THR A 41 5.59 10.77 21.32
N HIS A 42 5.91 12.00 20.94
CA HIS A 42 6.02 12.46 19.54
C HIS A 42 4.78 12.14 18.66
N GLU A 43 3.61 11.88 19.25
CA GLU A 43 2.35 11.63 18.53
C GLU A 43 1.48 12.90 18.48
N PRO A 44 1.04 13.34 17.29
CA PRO A 44 0.16 14.50 17.15
C PRO A 44 -1.28 14.16 17.55
N SER A 45 -2.04 15.19 17.94
CA SER A 45 -3.46 15.03 18.28
C SER A 45 -4.26 14.31 17.18
N LEU A 46 -5.30 13.56 17.58
CA LEU A 46 -6.22 12.95 16.61
C LEU A 46 -6.87 13.97 15.67
N GLN A 47 -7.06 15.23 16.10
CA GLN A 47 -7.57 16.30 15.22
C GLN A 47 -6.58 16.62 14.10
N THR A 48 -5.30 16.83 14.44
CA THR A 48 -4.21 17.04 13.47
C THR A 48 -4.07 15.84 12.53
N ARG A 49 -4.11 14.61 13.07
CA ARG A 49 -4.05 13.36 12.29
C ARG A 49 -5.23 13.22 11.33
N ARG A 50 -6.45 13.53 11.77
CA ARG A 50 -7.66 13.59 10.92
C ARG A 50 -7.54 14.68 9.84
N GLY A 51 -7.02 15.86 10.17
CA GLY A 51 -6.78 16.95 9.22
C GLY A 51 -5.82 16.54 8.10
N ARG A 52 -4.63 16.04 8.45
CA ARG A 52 -3.61 15.55 7.51
C ARG A 52 -4.15 14.45 6.57
N LEU A 53 -4.89 13.49 7.12
CA LEU A 53 -5.51 12.42 6.34
C LEU A 53 -6.63 12.94 5.42
N SER A 54 -7.37 13.96 5.84
CA SER A 54 -8.41 14.60 5.03
C SER A 54 -7.81 15.40 3.88
N LEU A 55 -6.76 16.18 4.12
CA LEU A 55 -6.00 16.89 3.08
C LEU A 55 -5.41 15.92 2.05
N LYS A 56 -4.73 14.86 2.50
CA LYS A 56 -4.21 13.81 1.58
C LYS A 56 -5.32 13.21 0.70
N TYR A 57 -6.51 13.01 1.26
CA TYR A 57 -7.66 12.50 0.50
C TYR A 57 -8.26 13.56 -0.44
N TYR A 58 -8.31 14.84 -0.03
CA TYR A 58 -8.74 15.96 -0.86
C TYR A 58 -7.86 16.12 -2.10
N PHE A 59 -6.53 16.16 -1.93
CA PHE A 59 -5.57 16.24 -3.06
C PHE A 59 -5.68 15.01 -3.98
N LYS A 60 -5.93 13.82 -3.41
CA LYS A 60 -6.22 12.62 -4.22
C LYS A 60 -7.53 12.74 -5.03
N ILE A 61 -8.59 13.35 -4.49
CA ILE A 61 -9.83 13.58 -5.25
C ILE A 61 -9.62 14.65 -6.34
N LYS A 62 -8.93 15.75 -6.01
CA LYS A 62 -8.67 16.85 -6.96
C LYS A 62 -7.86 16.41 -8.18
N SER A 63 -6.89 15.52 -8.00
CA SER A 63 -6.08 14.90 -9.07
C SER A 63 -6.83 13.84 -9.89
N HIS A 64 -8.06 13.46 -9.52
CA HIS A 64 -8.88 12.45 -10.21
C HIS A 64 -10.28 13.01 -10.54
N HIS A 65 -10.41 13.72 -11.65
CA HIS A 65 -11.67 14.38 -12.06
C HIS A 65 -12.86 13.43 -12.24
N SER A 66 -12.63 12.13 -12.49
CA SER A 66 -13.69 11.10 -12.60
C SER A 66 -14.23 10.61 -11.25
N HIS A 67 -13.69 11.07 -10.12
CA HIS A 67 -14.12 10.60 -8.80
C HIS A 67 -15.48 11.23 -8.40
N PRO A 68 -16.46 10.47 -7.88
CA PRO A 68 -17.82 11.00 -7.62
C PRO A 68 -17.85 12.18 -6.63
N ILE A 69 -16.92 12.23 -5.67
CA ILE A 69 -16.81 13.36 -4.73
C ILE A 69 -16.30 14.65 -5.42
N TYR A 70 -15.64 14.56 -6.59
CA TYR A 70 -15.22 15.74 -7.37
C TYR A 70 -16.44 16.57 -7.81
N ILE A 71 -17.51 15.91 -8.26
CA ILE A 71 -18.78 16.55 -8.61
C ILE A 71 -19.44 17.16 -7.35
N LEU A 72 -19.47 16.43 -6.23
CA LEU A 72 -20.01 16.96 -4.96
C LEU A 72 -19.24 18.20 -4.45
N MET A 73 -17.99 18.41 -4.87
CA MET A 73 -17.21 19.60 -4.53
C MET A 73 -17.57 20.83 -5.36
N SER A 74 -18.21 20.72 -6.54
CA SER A 74 -18.73 21.92 -7.24
C SER A 74 -19.96 22.50 -6.54
N LEU A 75 -20.72 21.66 -5.81
CA LEU A 75 -21.94 22.04 -5.09
C LEU A 75 -21.67 22.73 -3.73
N ILE A 76 -20.42 23.00 -3.38
CA ILE A 76 -20.05 23.63 -2.09
C ILE A 76 -20.82 24.94 -1.79
N PRO A 77 -21.03 25.88 -2.73
CA PRO A 77 -21.78 27.11 -2.46
C PRO A 77 -23.21 26.85 -1.98
N ILE A 78 -23.89 25.89 -2.61
CA ILE A 78 -25.26 25.47 -2.27
C ILE A 78 -25.27 24.83 -0.87
N LEU A 79 -24.34 23.90 -0.61
CA LEU A 79 -24.20 23.25 0.69
C LEU A 79 -23.88 24.27 1.81
N LYS A 80 -23.14 25.35 1.52
CA LYS A 80 -22.82 26.42 2.47
C LYS A 80 -24.09 27.14 2.96
N LEU A 81 -25.04 27.38 2.06
CA LEU A 81 -26.34 27.98 2.38
C LEU A 81 -27.18 27.06 3.29
N PHE A 82 -27.26 25.76 2.96
CA PHE A 82 -27.99 24.78 3.77
C PHE A 82 -27.48 24.70 5.22
N ILE A 83 -26.16 24.72 5.42
CA ILE A 83 -25.57 24.67 6.77
C ILE A 83 -25.76 25.98 7.53
N LYS A 84 -25.73 27.14 6.86
CA LYS A 84 -26.03 28.43 7.50
C LYS A 84 -27.43 28.42 8.15
N ASN A 85 -28.39 27.73 7.53
CA ASN A 85 -29.76 27.59 8.04
C ASN A 85 -29.94 26.43 9.04
N ARG A 86 -28.95 25.54 9.18
CA ARG A 86 -28.97 24.36 10.08
C ARG A 86 -27.59 24.12 10.71
N PRO A 87 -27.12 25.00 11.63
CA PRO A 87 -25.75 24.96 12.16
C PRO A 87 -25.44 23.74 13.04
N SER A 88 -26.46 22.99 13.48
CA SER A 88 -26.31 21.72 14.21
C SER A 88 -25.92 20.53 13.30
N CYS A 89 -26.01 20.68 11.97
CA CYS A 89 -25.67 19.61 11.03
C CYS A 89 -24.15 19.48 10.86
N VAL A 90 -23.65 18.24 10.79
CA VAL A 90 -22.21 17.99 10.58
C VAL A 90 -21.80 18.46 9.18
N PRO A 91 -20.78 19.31 9.03
CA PRO A 91 -20.45 19.88 7.74
C PRO A 91 -19.91 18.87 6.72
N SER A 92 -20.34 19.07 5.47
CA SER A 92 -19.93 18.26 4.33
C SER A 92 -18.40 18.25 4.17
N PHE A 93 -17.87 17.21 3.51
CA PHE A 93 -16.43 17.08 3.32
C PHE A 93 -15.83 18.33 2.64
N GLY A 94 -16.45 18.82 1.56
CA GLY A 94 -15.98 20.02 0.85
C GLY A 94 -15.90 21.27 1.72
N LEU A 95 -16.93 21.54 2.53
CA LEU A 95 -16.95 22.68 3.46
C LEU A 95 -15.90 22.56 4.56
N ARG A 96 -15.69 21.35 5.10
CA ARG A 96 -14.59 21.09 6.04
C ARG A 96 -13.22 21.26 5.39
N MET A 97 -13.07 20.93 4.11
CA MET A 97 -11.80 21.10 3.42
C MET A 97 -11.50 22.56 3.13
N GLN A 98 -12.48 23.41 2.81
CA GLN A 98 -12.25 24.87 2.72
C GLN A 98 -11.57 25.40 3.99
N ILE A 99 -12.17 25.15 5.16
CA ILE A 99 -11.61 25.58 6.46
C ILE A 99 -10.18 25.06 6.69
N LEU A 100 -9.88 23.81 6.29
CA LEU A 100 -8.51 23.28 6.41
C LEU A 100 -7.54 23.86 5.37
N LEU A 101 -7.98 24.18 4.16
CA LEU A 101 -7.14 24.80 3.13
C LEU A 101 -6.84 26.24 3.49
N ASP A 102 -7.84 26.99 3.96
CA ASP A 102 -7.71 28.36 4.47
C ASP A 102 -6.70 28.38 5.64
N PHE A 103 -6.88 27.51 6.64
CA PHE A 103 -5.99 27.42 7.82
C PHE A 103 -4.53 27.08 7.47
N ASN A 104 -4.28 26.35 6.38
CA ASN A 104 -2.93 25.95 5.95
C ASN A 104 -2.39 26.81 4.78
N ASN A 105 -3.11 27.85 4.34
CA ASN A 105 -2.78 28.67 3.16
C ASN A 105 -2.64 27.88 1.84
N LEU A 106 -3.44 26.82 1.64
CA LEU A 106 -3.36 25.90 0.49
C LEU A 106 -4.47 26.12 -0.57
N VAL A 107 -5.21 27.22 -0.48
CA VAL A 107 -6.46 27.45 -1.25
C VAL A 107 -6.23 27.45 -2.77
N ASN A 108 -5.10 28.03 -3.23
CA ASN A 108 -4.81 28.29 -4.64
C ASN A 108 -3.69 27.40 -5.21
N GLN A 109 -3.45 26.22 -4.62
CA GLN A 109 -2.46 25.30 -5.19
C GLN A 109 -3.00 24.63 -6.45
N GLU A 110 -2.25 24.74 -7.55
CA GLU A 110 -2.46 23.90 -8.73
C GLU A 110 -2.15 22.44 -8.39
N ILE A 111 -3.10 21.56 -8.69
CA ILE A 111 -3.00 20.13 -8.39
C ILE A 111 -2.92 19.41 -9.73
N LEU A 112 -1.72 18.95 -10.05
CA LEU A 112 -1.50 18.15 -11.26
C LEU A 112 -2.40 16.91 -11.24
N PRO A 113 -2.98 16.50 -12.39
CA PRO A 113 -3.67 15.22 -12.52
C PRO A 113 -2.75 14.08 -12.07
N LEU A 114 -3.30 13.04 -11.45
CA LEU A 114 -2.47 11.88 -11.13
C LEU A 114 -2.22 11.12 -12.43
N GLU A 115 -1.00 11.21 -12.95
CA GLU A 115 -0.49 10.23 -13.91
C GLU A 115 -0.57 8.85 -13.26
N ARG A 116 -1.29 7.93 -13.90
CA ARG A 116 -1.30 6.53 -13.45
C ARG A 116 0.06 5.95 -13.78
N GLU A 117 0.99 5.99 -12.84
CA GLU A 117 2.16 5.11 -12.84
C GLU A 117 1.63 3.68 -12.97
N GLN A 118 1.73 3.09 -14.17
CA GLN A 118 1.57 1.66 -14.35
C GLN A 118 2.64 1.00 -13.47
N PRO A 119 2.29 -0.02 -12.66
CA PRO A 119 3.32 -0.79 -11.97
C PRO A 119 4.32 -1.29 -13.01
N PRO A 120 5.64 -1.36 -12.73
CA PRO A 120 6.66 -1.65 -13.75
C PRO A 120 6.43 -2.93 -14.57
N LEU A 121 5.61 -3.85 -14.06
CA LEU A 121 5.18 -5.11 -14.69
C LEU A 121 4.12 -4.95 -15.78
N TYR A 122 3.28 -3.91 -15.69
CA TYR A 122 2.24 -3.59 -16.67
C TYR A 122 2.78 -2.62 -17.74
N ASN A 123 4.07 -2.74 -18.05
CA ASN A 123 4.70 -2.08 -19.18
C ASN A 123 4.54 -2.99 -20.40
N ASP A 124 3.83 -2.54 -21.43
CA ASP A 124 3.47 -3.34 -22.62
C ASP A 124 4.68 -3.90 -23.40
N LYS A 125 5.89 -3.48 -23.02
CA LYS A 125 7.19 -3.95 -23.53
C LYS A 125 7.65 -5.30 -22.94
N ILE A 126 7.03 -5.79 -21.86
CA ILE A 126 7.41 -7.06 -21.21
C ILE A 126 6.50 -8.18 -21.72
N LYS A 127 7.04 -9.03 -22.60
CA LYS A 127 6.35 -10.25 -23.04
C LYS A 127 6.65 -11.39 -22.07
N VAL A 128 5.66 -11.80 -21.29
CA VAL A 128 5.70 -13.03 -20.49
C VAL A 128 5.53 -14.23 -21.42
N ILE A 129 6.35 -15.26 -21.25
CA ILE A 129 6.29 -16.53 -21.97
C ILE A 129 6.28 -17.63 -20.92
N ASP A 130 5.15 -18.33 -20.80
CA ASP A 130 5.03 -19.48 -19.90
C ASP A 130 4.83 -20.77 -20.70
N ASP A 131 5.96 -21.35 -21.10
CA ASP A 131 6.00 -22.65 -21.79
C ASP A 131 5.82 -23.83 -20.82
N LEU A 132 5.84 -23.58 -19.49
CA LEU A 132 5.85 -24.60 -18.45
C LEU A 132 4.49 -24.81 -17.77
N ASP A 133 3.60 -23.81 -17.80
CA ASP A 133 2.21 -23.86 -17.31
C ASP A 133 1.43 -25.10 -17.78
N ARG A 134 1.75 -25.63 -18.96
CA ARG A 134 1.11 -26.82 -19.56
C ARG A 134 1.55 -28.14 -18.93
N PHE A 135 2.57 -28.14 -18.06
CA PHE A 135 3.21 -29.32 -17.52
C PHE A 135 3.06 -29.37 -15.99
N PRO A 136 2.10 -30.15 -15.44
CA PRO A 136 1.84 -30.17 -14.02
C PRO A 136 2.99 -30.82 -13.24
N ARG A 137 3.42 -30.16 -12.16
CA ARG A 137 4.51 -30.63 -11.28
C ARG A 137 4.36 -32.06 -10.72
N PRO A 138 3.17 -32.58 -10.35
CA PRO A 138 3.06 -33.94 -9.81
C PRO A 138 3.12 -35.05 -10.87
N THR A 139 2.84 -34.74 -12.15
CA THR A 139 2.77 -35.74 -13.23
C THR A 139 3.94 -35.67 -14.22
N THR A 140 4.66 -34.55 -14.25
CA THR A 140 5.77 -34.32 -15.20
C THR A 140 7.10 -34.81 -14.62
N LEU A 141 7.82 -35.64 -15.37
CA LEU A 141 9.15 -36.12 -14.98
C LEU A 141 10.19 -34.97 -14.94
N PRO A 142 11.15 -34.98 -14.00
CA PRO A 142 12.21 -33.97 -13.94
C PRO A 142 13.02 -33.83 -15.24
N THR A 143 13.21 -34.93 -15.96
CA THR A 143 13.89 -34.97 -17.26
C THR A 143 13.15 -34.16 -18.33
N THR A 144 11.81 -34.19 -18.33
CA THR A 144 10.97 -33.40 -19.23
C THR A 144 11.15 -31.89 -18.97
N TYR A 145 11.18 -31.46 -17.71
CA TYR A 145 11.48 -30.06 -17.37
C TYR A 145 12.87 -29.61 -17.83
N MET A 146 13.88 -30.48 -17.72
CA MET A 146 15.22 -30.16 -18.23
C MET A 146 15.22 -30.03 -19.76
N GLN A 147 14.56 -30.93 -20.48
CA GLN A 147 14.44 -30.87 -21.95
C GLN A 147 13.72 -29.59 -22.40
N LEU A 148 12.61 -29.24 -21.76
CA LEU A 148 11.87 -28.00 -22.05
C LEU A 148 12.72 -26.76 -21.77
N PHE A 149 13.47 -26.74 -20.66
CA PHE A 149 14.38 -25.65 -20.33
C PHE A 149 15.49 -25.49 -21.38
N TYR A 150 16.13 -26.57 -21.83
CA TYR A 150 17.15 -26.50 -22.88
C TYR A 150 16.58 -26.05 -24.23
N ALA A 151 15.40 -26.54 -24.62
CA ALA A 151 14.71 -26.12 -25.84
C ALA A 151 14.36 -24.62 -25.81
N HIS A 152 13.81 -24.14 -24.70
CA HIS A 152 13.52 -22.72 -24.49
C HIS A 152 14.81 -21.88 -24.55
N ARG A 153 15.89 -22.31 -23.87
CA ARG A 153 17.18 -21.60 -23.90
C ARG A 153 17.79 -21.54 -25.31
N GLN A 154 17.60 -22.57 -26.12
CA GLN A 154 18.01 -22.57 -27.53
C GLN A 154 17.17 -21.62 -28.38
N ALA A 155 15.85 -21.59 -28.20
CA ALA A 155 14.97 -20.66 -28.91
C ALA A 155 15.26 -19.18 -28.60
N PHE A 156 15.69 -18.87 -27.38
CA PHE A 156 16.01 -17.51 -26.92
C PHE A 156 17.51 -17.23 -26.79
N SER A 157 18.37 -17.98 -27.51
CA SER A 157 19.84 -17.88 -27.41
C SER A 157 20.43 -16.51 -27.77
N TYR A 158 19.68 -15.64 -28.46
CA TYR A 158 20.07 -14.26 -28.76
C TYR A 158 19.93 -13.31 -27.55
N PHE A 159 19.14 -13.69 -26.54
CA PHE A 159 18.87 -12.83 -25.38
C PHE A 159 19.91 -13.02 -24.28
N LYS A 160 20.24 -11.92 -23.58
CA LYS A 160 20.99 -12.02 -22.33
C LYS A 160 20.11 -12.62 -21.25
N GLU A 161 20.54 -13.77 -20.76
CA GLU A 161 19.84 -14.50 -19.74
C GLU A 161 20.23 -13.99 -18.30
N ILE A 162 19.31 -13.78 -17.32
CA ILE A 162 19.60 -13.31 -15.92
C ILE A 162 18.97 -14.20 -14.77
N TYR A 163 19.69 -15.08 -14.04
CA TYR A 163 19.07 -16.18 -13.23
C TYR A 163 18.54 -15.67 -11.85
N THR A 164 17.23 -15.39 -11.66
CA THR A 164 16.63 -14.97 -10.36
C THR A 164 15.85 -16.02 -9.59
N TYR A 165 16.01 -16.02 -8.26
CA TYR A 165 15.24 -16.85 -7.33
C TYR A 165 14.76 -16.04 -6.11
N GLY A 166 13.47 -16.20 -5.75
CA GLY A 166 12.88 -15.63 -4.54
C GLY A 166 12.61 -16.72 -3.50
N SER A 167 13.01 -16.49 -2.25
CA SER A 167 12.75 -17.39 -1.13
C SER A 167 12.10 -16.66 0.06
N LYS A 168 11.28 -17.40 0.80
CA LYS A 168 10.65 -16.93 2.04
C LYS A 168 10.84 -18.00 3.12
N PHE A 169 11.40 -17.59 4.26
CA PHE A 169 11.61 -18.48 5.40
C PHE A 169 11.35 -17.72 6.70
N ASN A 170 10.33 -18.17 7.46
CA ASN A 170 9.84 -17.50 8.67
C ASN A 170 9.61 -15.99 8.43
N ASN A 171 10.21 -15.13 9.25
CA ASN A 171 10.16 -13.67 9.15
C ASN A 171 11.25 -13.08 8.22
N HIS A 172 11.71 -13.84 7.23
CA HIS A 172 12.65 -13.36 6.22
C HIS A 172 12.14 -13.62 4.81
N VAL A 173 12.46 -12.68 3.93
CA VAL A 173 12.48 -12.89 2.48
C VAL A 173 13.90 -12.69 1.99
N ALA A 174 14.30 -13.47 1.00
CA ALA A 174 15.56 -13.26 0.30
C ALA A 174 15.34 -13.37 -1.21
N SER A 175 16.04 -12.51 -1.95
CA SER A 175 16.07 -12.51 -3.41
C SER A 175 17.51 -12.75 -3.85
N ALA A 176 17.70 -13.59 -4.85
CA ALA A 176 18.99 -13.83 -5.50
C ALA A 176 18.88 -13.58 -7.00
N VAL A 177 19.96 -13.08 -7.59
CA VAL A 177 20.13 -12.90 -9.03
C VAL A 177 21.53 -13.36 -9.44
N VAL A 178 21.62 -14.08 -10.55
CA VAL A 178 22.86 -14.65 -11.07
C VAL A 178 22.99 -14.26 -12.54
N PHE A 179 23.83 -13.28 -12.85
CA PHE A 179 24.00 -12.71 -14.18
C PHE A 179 25.41 -12.94 -14.69
N GLU A 180 25.54 -13.45 -15.92
CA GLU A 180 26.81 -13.92 -16.48
C GLU A 180 27.58 -14.80 -15.48
N ASN A 181 28.70 -14.32 -14.92
CA ASN A 181 29.50 -15.02 -13.91
C ASN A 181 29.34 -14.46 -12.47
N ALA A 182 28.45 -13.48 -12.27
CA ALA A 182 28.18 -12.86 -10.97
C ALA A 182 26.93 -13.46 -10.32
N ALA A 183 26.96 -13.56 -8.99
CA ALA A 183 25.83 -14.01 -8.17
C ALA A 183 25.67 -13.08 -6.96
N GLU A 184 24.50 -12.45 -6.84
CA GLU A 184 24.15 -11.57 -5.72
C GLU A 184 22.91 -12.11 -5.00
N ALA A 185 22.91 -11.98 -3.67
CA ALA A 185 21.78 -12.37 -2.84
C ALA A 185 21.55 -11.35 -1.72
N ILE A 186 20.32 -10.87 -1.59
CA ILE A 186 19.90 -9.90 -0.59
C ILE A 186 18.85 -10.56 0.31
N ARG A 187 19.07 -10.52 1.63
CA ARG A 187 18.12 -11.01 2.64
C ARG A 187 17.57 -9.83 3.44
N GLN A 188 16.24 -9.76 3.55
CA GLN A 188 15.54 -8.73 4.30
C GLN A 188 14.71 -9.34 5.43
N LEU A 189 14.65 -8.64 6.56
CA LEU A 189 13.69 -8.92 7.63
C LEU A 189 12.29 -8.47 7.18
N LEU A 190 11.30 -9.34 7.36
CA LEU A 190 9.90 -8.97 7.27
C LEU A 190 9.55 -8.14 8.51
N TYR A 191 9.79 -6.83 8.45
CA TYR A 191 9.21 -5.89 9.41
C TYR A 191 7.67 -6.02 9.38
N CYS A 192 7.07 -6.25 10.55
CA CYS A 192 5.65 -6.52 10.70
C CYS A 192 4.77 -5.43 10.06
N LYS A 193 4.24 -5.71 8.87
CA LYS A 193 2.91 -5.22 8.50
C LYS A 193 1.90 -6.16 9.14
N SER A 194 0.95 -5.56 9.85
CA SER A 194 -0.08 -6.21 10.65
C SER A 194 -0.78 -7.38 9.93
N ASN A 195 -0.90 -8.50 10.64
CA ASN A 195 -1.90 -9.56 10.49
C ASN A 195 -2.26 -9.96 9.05
N ASN A 196 -1.66 -11.05 8.58
CA ASN A 196 -2.44 -12.18 8.08
C ASN A 196 -1.60 -13.47 8.11
N VAL A 197 -2.19 -14.53 8.65
CA VAL A 197 -1.56 -15.86 8.79
C VAL A 197 -1.60 -16.60 7.46
N LEU A 198 -0.48 -17.14 7.01
CA LEU A 198 -0.41 -18.16 5.97
C LEU A 198 0.61 -19.24 6.39
N PRO A 199 0.31 -20.54 6.19
CA PRO A 199 1.05 -21.64 6.79
C PRO A 199 2.40 -21.92 6.12
N SER A 200 3.26 -22.63 6.85
CA SER A 200 4.60 -23.08 6.45
C SER A 200 4.59 -24.16 5.36
N CYS A 201 5.52 -24.08 4.41
CA CYS A 201 5.84 -25.16 3.47
C CYS A 201 7.29 -25.67 3.64
N PRO A 202 7.61 -26.91 3.21
CA PRO A 202 8.85 -27.61 3.57
C PRO A 202 10.07 -27.24 2.70
N LYS A 203 11.23 -27.83 3.06
CA LYS A 203 12.57 -27.41 2.64
C LYS A 203 13.11 -28.10 1.37
N HIS A 204 14.08 -27.43 0.71
CA HIS A 204 15.05 -27.93 -0.28
C HIS A 204 14.51 -28.19 -1.73
N PRO A 205 15.37 -28.29 -2.76
CA PRO A 205 15.86 -27.09 -3.45
C PRO A 205 15.66 -27.14 -4.97
N VAL A 206 15.45 -26.00 -5.63
CA VAL A 206 15.45 -25.92 -7.11
C VAL A 206 16.22 -24.69 -7.56
N LEU A 207 17.28 -24.92 -8.35
CA LEU A 207 17.96 -23.91 -9.15
C LEU A 207 17.05 -23.53 -10.33
N GLN A 208 16.54 -22.30 -10.37
CA GLN A 208 15.64 -21.86 -11.44
C GLN A 208 15.67 -20.36 -11.68
N ALA A 209 15.31 -19.98 -12.92
CA ALA A 209 14.93 -18.65 -13.39
C ALA A 209 14.36 -18.74 -14.85
N ARG A 210 14.57 -17.86 -15.86
CA ARG A 210 15.57 -16.79 -16.12
C ARG A 210 14.96 -15.44 -16.56
N VAL A 211 15.55 -14.32 -16.10
CA VAL A 211 14.99 -12.96 -16.21
C VAL A 211 15.15 -12.40 -17.62
N ALA A 212 14.01 -12.02 -18.18
CA ALA A 212 13.59 -10.63 -18.08
C ALA A 212 12.64 -10.45 -16.86
N THR A 213 12.73 -9.32 -16.16
CA THR A 213 11.95 -8.87 -14.98
C THR A 213 11.32 -9.93 -14.05
N ALA A 214 11.91 -10.14 -12.88
CA ALA A 214 11.34 -11.01 -11.85
C ALA A 214 10.07 -10.40 -11.21
N ILE A 215 8.94 -11.09 -11.30
CA ILE A 215 7.98 -11.30 -10.20
C ILE A 215 7.25 -12.64 -10.41
N PRO A 216 7.27 -13.54 -9.41
CA PRO A 216 6.19 -14.50 -9.19
C PRO A 216 5.27 -13.96 -8.07
N ILE A 217 4.09 -13.46 -8.44
CA ILE A 217 2.96 -13.28 -7.51
C ILE A 217 2.19 -14.60 -7.49
N CYS A 218 2.09 -15.22 -6.31
CA CYS A 218 1.39 -16.49 -6.16
C CYS A 218 -0.14 -16.31 -6.12
N THR A 219 -0.86 -17.09 -6.93
CA THR A 219 -2.24 -17.57 -6.68
C THR A 219 -2.42 -18.88 -7.47
N SER A 220 -3.04 -19.96 -6.99
CA SER A 220 -3.46 -20.37 -5.64
C SER A 220 -3.86 -21.86 -5.68
N LYS A 221 -4.00 -22.50 -4.51
CA LYS A 221 -5.00 -23.53 -4.09
C LYS A 221 -5.88 -24.21 -5.20
N GLU A 222 -6.28 -25.49 -5.10
CA GLU A 222 -6.71 -26.19 -3.87
C GLU A 222 -6.75 -27.72 -4.02
N THR A 223 -6.64 -28.39 -2.87
CA THR A 223 -6.92 -29.79 -2.51
C THR A 223 -7.75 -30.69 -3.45
N LYS A 224 -7.27 -31.94 -3.65
CA LYS A 224 -7.68 -33.07 -2.78
C LYS A 224 -6.61 -34.15 -2.72
#